data_AF-A0AA40EXE8-F1
#
_entry.id   AF-A0AA40EXE8-F1
#
_cell.length_a   1.000
_cell.length_b   1.000
_cell.length_c   1.000
_cell.angle_alpha   90.00
_cell.angle_beta   90.00
_cell.angle_gamma   90.00
#
_symmetry.space_group_name_H-M   'P 1'
#
loop_
_entity.id
_entity.type
_entity.pdbx_description
1 polymer ?
#
loop_
_entity_poly.entity_id
_entity_poly.type
_entity_poly.pdbx_seq_one_letter_code
_entity_poly.pdbx_strand_id
1 'polypeptide(L)'
;IYETYPASKPAWIDCLIGLARFGVNVAIQSRNKVAEEKWSDIGSSRCSELSDMSPETGRLYHHWATLASPDLLQQLFLFAKSLCTATPFQRSRIDIQHLFDSIMDPTLSQIKSMPAVAELAFVRVHAIIFKGQDPKSCLQIFVQTLDSRIQSEMGKWLQAGQVISPSLSPSLFSYSYKASPFSTIDDTTKPMESSSPADSLKRNARKPQALNKHALELFARSYNVVLGRYSDPNVLPYLHVTLSFMYRIAFYPDVFGLLAASFDWERTAIMLNEFIRCPNPHLQMEPYSLPDAENGRPLPEDHAMRGLPWAIKTNFGGAPDYHHRYVELASLARTRKERILWFARRFAQDTNYRWLLYESREF
;
A
#
# COMPACT_ATOMS: atom_id res chain seq x y z
N ILE A 1 35.26 2.30 0.36
CA ILE A 1 34.65 1.63 -0.83
C ILE A 1 33.36 2.33 -1.26
N TYR A 2 32.36 2.53 -0.38
CA TYR A 2 31.15 3.31 -0.71
C TYR A 2 31.43 4.77 -1.13
N GLU A 3 32.43 5.38 -0.50
CA GLU A 3 32.88 6.75 -0.83
C GLU A 3 33.58 6.84 -2.19
N THR A 4 34.04 5.71 -2.75
CA THR A 4 34.93 5.70 -3.91
C THR A 4 34.17 5.49 -5.23
N TYR A 5 33.01 4.82 -5.22
CA TYR A 5 32.19 4.58 -6.42
C TYR A 5 30.68 4.65 -6.13
N PRO A 6 30.10 5.87 -6.00
CA PRO A 6 28.69 6.07 -5.65
C PRO A 6 27.70 5.33 -6.55
N ALA A 7 28.01 5.22 -7.85
CA ALA A 7 27.16 4.52 -8.83
C ALA A 7 27.01 3.00 -8.57
N SER A 8 27.95 2.38 -7.84
CA SER A 8 27.91 0.95 -7.52
C SER A 8 27.11 0.64 -6.24
N LYS A 9 26.73 1.67 -5.48
CA LYS A 9 26.10 1.53 -4.16
C LYS A 9 24.85 0.63 -4.18
N PRO A 10 23.89 0.75 -5.13
CA PRO A 10 22.71 -0.12 -5.17
C PRO A 10 23.07 -1.61 -5.32
N ALA A 11 24.04 -1.93 -6.18
CA ALA A 11 24.47 -3.31 -6.41
C ALA A 11 25.12 -3.93 -5.15
N TRP A 12 25.93 -3.16 -4.43
CA TRP A 12 26.52 -3.61 -3.16
C TRP A 12 25.46 -3.88 -2.08
N ILE A 13 24.44 -3.02 -1.99
CA ILE A 13 23.34 -3.22 -1.03
C ILE A 13 22.55 -4.50 -1.40
N ASP A 14 22.30 -4.74 -2.68
CA ASP A 14 21.66 -5.98 -3.13
C ASP A 14 22.47 -7.23 -2.74
N CYS A 15 23.80 -7.19 -2.85
CA CYS A 15 24.67 -8.27 -2.35
C CYS A 15 24.56 -8.46 -0.82
N LEU A 16 24.51 -7.38 -0.03
CA LEU A 16 24.34 -7.45 1.42
C LEU A 16 22.98 -8.04 1.81
N ILE A 17 21.92 -7.73 1.06
CA ILE A 17 20.60 -8.35 1.23
C ILE A 17 20.70 -9.86 0.98
N GLY A 18 21.39 -10.27 -0.09
CA GLY A 18 21.65 -11.68 -0.38
C GLY A 18 22.37 -12.41 0.75
N LEU A 19 23.41 -11.79 1.32
CA LEU A 19 24.15 -12.33 2.47
C LEU A 19 23.27 -12.44 3.72
N ALA A 20 22.46 -11.43 4.01
CA ALA A 20 21.54 -11.46 5.14
C ALA A 20 20.52 -12.61 5.02
N ARG A 21 19.96 -12.83 3.83
CA ARG A 21 19.05 -13.96 3.55
C ARG A 21 19.74 -15.31 3.74
N PHE A 22 20.99 -15.45 3.29
CA PHE A 22 21.79 -16.64 3.55
C PHE A 22 22.01 -16.85 5.06
N GLY A 23 22.34 -15.78 5.80
CA GLY A 23 22.49 -15.80 7.25
C GLY A 23 21.22 -16.25 7.99
N VAL A 24 20.04 -15.78 7.57
CA VAL A 24 18.74 -16.25 8.10
C VAL A 24 18.60 -17.76 7.90
N ASN A 25 18.86 -18.28 6.70
CA ASN A 25 18.74 -19.72 6.42
C ASN A 25 19.69 -20.56 7.29
N VAL A 26 20.93 -20.12 7.47
CA VAL A 26 21.91 -20.78 8.36
C VAL A 26 21.44 -20.73 9.82
N ALA A 27 20.88 -19.61 10.26
CA ALA A 27 20.33 -19.45 11.60
C ALA A 27 19.14 -20.39 11.86
N ILE A 28 18.24 -20.55 10.89
CA ILE A 28 17.11 -21.50 10.96
C ILE A 28 17.63 -22.94 11.08
N GLN A 29 18.59 -23.34 10.24
CA GLN A 29 19.17 -24.69 10.27
C GLN A 29 19.86 -24.99 11.61
N SER A 30 20.55 -24.00 12.17
CA SER A 30 21.21 -24.08 13.48
C SER A 30 20.27 -23.83 14.67
N ARG A 31 18.96 -23.61 14.42
CA ARG A 31 17.93 -23.31 15.43
C ARG A 31 18.28 -22.09 16.32
N ASN A 32 19.01 -21.12 15.77
CA ASN A 32 19.44 -19.93 16.47
C ASN A 32 18.54 -18.73 16.15
N LYS A 33 17.47 -18.57 16.93
CA LYS A 33 16.48 -17.49 16.74
C LYS A 33 17.07 -16.09 16.85
N VAL A 34 18.02 -15.88 17.75
CA VAL A 34 18.65 -14.55 17.93
C VAL A 34 19.45 -14.17 16.69
N ALA A 35 20.14 -15.13 16.07
CA ALA A 35 20.84 -14.90 14.81
C ALA A 35 19.84 -14.69 13.65
N GLU A 36 18.74 -15.44 13.63
CA GLU A 36 17.67 -15.29 12.64
C GLU A 36 17.09 -13.86 12.66
N GLU A 37 16.69 -13.38 13.84
CA GLU A 37 16.17 -12.03 14.05
C GLU A 37 17.19 -10.95 13.64
N LYS A 38 18.46 -11.09 14.04
CA LYS A 38 19.52 -10.14 13.68
C LYS A 38 19.76 -10.06 12.17
N TRP A 39 19.83 -11.21 11.50
CA TRP A 39 20.02 -11.24 10.05
C TRP A 39 18.79 -10.69 9.31
N SER A 40 17.59 -10.99 9.80
CA SER A 40 16.34 -10.40 9.28
C SER A 40 16.34 -8.87 9.40
N ASP A 41 16.75 -8.33 10.55
CA ASP A 41 16.80 -6.89 10.77
C ASP A 41 17.83 -6.18 9.87
N ILE A 42 19.05 -6.74 9.80
CA ILE A 42 20.11 -6.22 8.91
C ILE A 42 19.62 -6.23 7.46
N GLY A 43 19.03 -7.33 7.01
CA GLY A 43 18.51 -7.46 5.65
C GLY A 43 17.38 -6.46 5.38
N SER A 44 16.43 -6.31 6.31
CA SER A 44 15.29 -5.40 6.18
C SER A 44 15.72 -3.93 6.13
N SER A 45 16.70 -3.54 6.95
CA SER A 45 17.29 -2.20 6.89
C SER A 45 17.93 -1.91 5.53
N ARG A 46 18.68 -2.88 4.97
CA ARG A 46 19.27 -2.76 3.63
C ARG A 46 18.22 -2.72 2.51
N CYS A 47 17.15 -3.51 2.63
CA CYS A 47 16.01 -3.42 1.72
C CYS A 47 15.35 -2.04 1.77
N SER A 48 15.19 -1.47 2.96
CA SER A 48 14.64 -0.13 3.15
C SER A 48 15.52 0.93 2.46
N GLU A 49 16.84 0.84 2.62
CA GLU A 49 17.80 1.72 1.95
C GLU A 49 17.72 1.57 0.41
N LEU A 50 17.71 0.35 -0.11
CA LEU A 50 17.62 0.11 -1.56
C LEU A 50 16.29 0.59 -2.15
N SER A 51 15.21 0.54 -1.36
CA SER A 51 13.90 1.06 -1.77
C SER A 51 13.88 2.57 -1.98
N ASP A 52 14.81 3.31 -1.38
CA ASP A 52 14.94 4.74 -1.62
C ASP A 52 15.60 5.04 -2.97
N MET A 53 16.50 4.15 -3.41
CA MET A 53 17.29 4.34 -4.64
C MET A 53 16.63 3.73 -5.87
N SER A 54 15.91 2.63 -5.72
CA SER A 54 15.30 1.90 -6.86
C SER A 54 13.93 1.33 -6.52
N PRO A 55 12.96 2.19 -6.11
CA PRO A 55 11.67 1.75 -5.59
C PRO A 55 10.82 0.95 -6.58
N GLU A 56 11.07 1.07 -7.88
CA GLU A 56 10.35 0.35 -8.95
C GLU A 56 10.80 -1.11 -9.14
N THR A 57 11.89 -1.52 -8.49
CA THR A 57 12.48 -2.86 -8.68
C THR A 57 11.75 -3.91 -7.86
N GLY A 58 11.00 -4.80 -8.53
CA GLY A 58 10.21 -5.85 -7.87
C GLY A 58 11.06 -6.86 -7.10
N ARG A 59 12.29 -7.16 -7.58
CA ARG A 59 13.19 -8.15 -6.95
C ARG A 59 13.56 -7.76 -5.52
N LEU A 60 13.74 -6.47 -5.27
CA LEU A 60 14.00 -5.95 -3.93
C LEU A 60 12.89 -6.38 -2.95
N TYR A 61 11.63 -6.10 -3.27
CA TYR A 61 10.52 -6.42 -2.37
C TYR A 61 10.31 -7.92 -2.19
N HIS A 62 10.65 -8.72 -3.20
CA HIS A 62 10.70 -10.17 -3.05
C HIS A 62 11.70 -10.61 -1.98
N HIS A 63 12.93 -10.09 -2.04
CA HIS A 63 13.96 -10.38 -1.04
C HIS A 63 13.53 -9.90 0.35
N TRP A 64 12.95 -8.70 0.43
CA TRP A 64 12.41 -8.18 1.68
C TRP A 64 11.28 -9.07 2.23
N ALA A 65 10.38 -9.57 1.39
CA ALA A 65 9.31 -10.46 1.83
C ALA A 65 9.88 -11.72 2.50
N THR A 66 10.93 -12.32 1.94
CA THR A 66 11.56 -13.50 2.57
C THR A 66 12.19 -13.20 3.93
N LEU A 67 12.67 -11.98 4.15
CA LEU A 67 13.25 -11.52 5.42
C LEU A 67 12.18 -11.18 6.46
N ALA A 68 10.98 -10.76 6.02
CA ALA A 68 9.88 -10.37 6.89
C ALA A 68 9.21 -11.54 7.63
N SER A 69 9.66 -12.79 7.43
CA SER A 69 9.15 -13.94 8.20
C SER A 69 9.40 -13.74 9.70
N PRO A 70 8.43 -14.02 10.60
CA PRO A 70 7.13 -14.67 10.36
C PRO A 70 5.92 -13.73 10.15
N ASP A 71 6.11 -12.44 9.85
CA ASP A 71 5.02 -11.49 9.66
C ASP A 71 4.28 -11.73 8.33
N LEU A 72 3.17 -12.47 8.41
CA LEU A 72 2.36 -12.86 7.24
C LEU A 72 1.79 -11.66 6.49
N LEU A 73 1.42 -10.59 7.18
CA LEU A 73 0.82 -9.41 6.55
C LEU A 73 1.86 -8.64 5.76
N GLN A 74 3.04 -8.43 6.36
CA GLN A 74 4.17 -7.80 5.69
C GLN A 74 4.67 -8.64 4.50
N GLN A 75 4.72 -9.97 4.65
CA GLN A 75 5.08 -10.89 3.56
C GLN A 75 4.10 -10.80 2.39
N LEU A 76 2.79 -10.88 2.65
CA LEU A 76 1.75 -10.71 1.64
C LEU A 76 1.94 -9.40 0.88
N PHE A 77 2.05 -8.29 1.63
CA PHE A 77 2.21 -6.96 1.05
C PHE A 77 3.44 -6.88 0.13
N LEU A 78 4.60 -7.31 0.61
CA LEU A 78 5.86 -7.20 -0.13
C LEU A 78 5.90 -8.12 -1.36
N PHE A 79 5.40 -9.35 -1.26
CA PHE A 79 5.28 -10.23 -2.43
C PHE A 79 4.29 -9.68 -3.46
N ALA A 80 3.14 -9.16 -3.02
CA ALA A 80 2.15 -8.55 -3.91
C ALA A 80 2.72 -7.30 -4.59
N LYS A 81 3.42 -6.44 -3.82
CA LYS A 81 4.14 -5.26 -4.34
C LYS A 81 5.19 -5.66 -5.38
N SER A 82 5.98 -6.69 -5.10
CA SER A 82 7.00 -7.22 -6.02
C SER A 82 6.44 -7.62 -7.40
N LEU A 83 5.19 -8.06 -7.47
CA LEU A 83 4.50 -8.43 -8.72
C LEU A 83 3.88 -7.24 -9.47
N CYS A 84 3.74 -6.10 -8.79
CA CYS A 84 2.99 -4.95 -9.27
C CYS A 84 3.82 -3.68 -9.42
N THR A 85 5.12 -3.67 -9.09
CA THR A 85 6.00 -2.54 -9.41
C THR A 85 6.24 -2.43 -10.92
N ALA A 86 6.83 -1.31 -11.37
CA ALA A 86 7.10 -1.08 -12.80
C ALA A 86 8.11 -2.09 -13.40
N THR A 87 8.99 -2.67 -12.58
CA THR A 87 9.85 -3.80 -12.97
C THR A 87 9.49 -5.05 -12.15
N PRO A 88 8.41 -5.79 -12.50
CA PRO A 88 7.91 -6.90 -11.70
C PRO A 88 8.92 -8.04 -11.57
N PHE A 89 8.86 -8.77 -10.46
CA PHE A 89 9.65 -10.00 -10.27
C PHE A 89 8.75 -11.24 -10.18
N GLN A 90 8.62 -11.94 -11.31
CA GLN A 90 7.64 -13.02 -11.47
C GLN A 90 7.84 -14.20 -10.50
N ARG A 91 9.06 -14.43 -10.01
CA ARG A 91 9.34 -15.49 -9.03
C ARG A 91 8.56 -15.32 -7.73
N SER A 92 8.20 -14.08 -7.36
CA SER A 92 7.34 -13.78 -6.22
C SER A 92 6.00 -14.50 -6.28
N ARG A 93 5.51 -14.82 -7.49
CA ARG A 93 4.25 -15.55 -7.67
C ARG A 93 4.31 -16.98 -7.12
N ILE A 94 5.48 -17.61 -7.16
CA ILE A 94 5.70 -18.97 -6.64
C ILE A 94 5.79 -18.91 -5.12
N ASP A 95 6.55 -17.96 -4.58
CA ASP A 95 6.81 -17.90 -3.14
C ASP A 95 5.59 -17.41 -2.35
N ILE A 96 4.79 -16.47 -2.89
CA ILE A 96 3.50 -16.10 -2.30
C ILE A 96 2.49 -17.25 -2.34
N GLN A 97 2.53 -18.09 -3.39
CA GLN A 97 1.69 -19.28 -3.48
C GLN A 97 2.06 -20.28 -2.38
N HIS A 98 3.35 -20.51 -2.12
CA HIS A 98 3.80 -21.36 -1.01
C HIS A 98 3.38 -20.81 0.36
N LEU A 99 3.47 -19.49 0.56
CA LEU A 99 2.94 -18.84 1.76
C LEU A 99 1.45 -19.12 1.92
N PHE A 100 0.68 -18.94 0.85
CA PHE A 100 -0.76 -19.20 0.84
C PHE A 100 -1.11 -20.67 1.10
N ASP A 101 -0.35 -21.62 0.56
CA ASP A 101 -0.59 -23.03 0.82
C ASP A 101 -0.28 -23.38 2.28
N SER A 102 0.78 -22.81 2.87
CA SER A 102 1.14 -23.03 4.27
C SER A 102 0.09 -22.52 5.26
N ILE A 103 -0.58 -21.39 5.00
CA ILE A 103 -1.59 -20.82 5.92
C ILE A 103 -2.99 -21.46 5.78
N MET A 104 -3.21 -22.14 4.66
CA MET A 104 -4.45 -22.84 4.35
C MET A 104 -4.41 -24.31 4.78
N ASP A 105 -3.22 -24.85 5.06
CA ASP A 105 -3.07 -26.22 5.56
C ASP A 105 -3.53 -26.33 7.02
N PRO A 106 -4.61 -27.08 7.31
CA PRO A 106 -5.13 -27.24 8.67
C PRO A 106 -4.17 -28.03 9.58
N THR A 107 -3.21 -28.79 9.02
CA THR A 107 -2.23 -29.57 9.79
C THR A 107 -1.02 -28.74 10.23
N LEU A 108 -0.72 -27.64 9.53
CA LEU A 108 0.37 -26.70 9.83
C LEU A 108 -0.07 -25.56 10.77
N SER A 109 -1.27 -25.66 11.37
CA SER A 109 -1.87 -24.69 12.32
C SER A 109 -1.06 -24.40 13.59
N GLN A 110 0.15 -24.95 13.73
CA GLN A 110 1.10 -24.67 14.81
C GLN A 110 2.16 -23.63 14.41
N ILE A 111 1.77 -22.61 13.63
CA ILE A 111 2.62 -21.42 13.48
C ILE A 111 2.67 -20.75 14.86
N LYS A 112 3.81 -20.89 15.55
CA LYS A 112 4.09 -20.20 16.81
C LYS A 112 4.01 -18.69 16.57
N SER A 113 3.22 -17.99 17.40
CA SER A 113 2.81 -16.58 17.22
C SER A 113 1.85 -16.36 16.04
N MET A 114 0.59 -16.80 16.17
CA MET A 114 -0.43 -16.42 15.21
C MET A 114 -0.63 -14.90 15.22
N PRO A 115 -0.67 -14.24 14.04
CA PRO A 115 -1.07 -12.85 13.98
C PRO A 115 -2.51 -12.74 14.47
N ALA A 116 -2.95 -11.52 14.78
CA ALA A 116 -4.32 -11.32 15.20
C ALA A 116 -5.31 -11.83 14.13
N VAL A 117 -6.50 -12.23 14.61
CA VAL A 117 -7.48 -12.99 13.82
C VAL A 117 -7.84 -12.27 12.51
N ALA A 118 -7.90 -10.94 12.55
CA ALA A 118 -8.17 -10.10 11.38
C ALA A 118 -7.07 -10.22 10.31
N GLU A 119 -5.80 -10.10 10.69
CA GLU A 119 -4.68 -10.21 9.75
C GLU A 119 -4.61 -11.61 9.12
N LEU A 120 -4.79 -12.67 9.91
CA LEU A 120 -4.82 -14.03 9.36
C LEU A 120 -5.99 -14.20 8.38
N ALA A 121 -7.18 -13.72 8.73
CA ALA A 121 -8.34 -13.76 7.85
C ALA A 121 -8.10 -12.96 6.56
N PHE A 122 -7.48 -11.78 6.65
CA PHE A 122 -7.10 -10.96 5.50
C PHE A 122 -6.15 -11.71 4.55
N VAL A 123 -5.08 -12.32 5.07
CA VAL A 123 -4.13 -13.08 4.25
C VAL A 123 -4.81 -14.29 3.61
N ARG A 124 -5.72 -14.97 4.32
CA ARG A 124 -6.52 -16.08 3.76
C ARG A 124 -7.48 -15.63 2.66
N VAL A 125 -8.12 -14.47 2.80
CA VAL A 125 -8.93 -13.89 1.72
C VAL A 125 -8.07 -13.69 0.48
N HIS A 126 -6.88 -13.09 0.63
CA HIS A 126 -5.94 -12.90 -0.47
C HIS A 126 -5.53 -14.22 -1.12
N ALA A 127 -5.27 -15.27 -0.33
CA ALA A 127 -4.94 -16.62 -0.81
C ALA A 127 -6.05 -17.21 -1.69
N ILE A 128 -7.30 -17.10 -1.24
CA ILE A 128 -8.47 -17.63 -1.96
C ILE A 128 -8.72 -16.83 -3.25
N ILE A 129 -8.63 -15.50 -3.20
CA ILE A 129 -8.71 -14.62 -4.38
C ILE A 129 -7.62 -14.95 -5.40
N PHE A 130 -6.38 -15.19 -4.92
CA PHE A 130 -5.24 -15.52 -5.78
C PHE A 130 -5.43 -16.84 -6.54
N LYS A 131 -6.13 -17.81 -5.93
CA LYS A 131 -6.54 -19.07 -6.56
C LYS A 131 -7.78 -18.93 -7.47
N GLY A 132 -8.38 -17.74 -7.57
CA GLY A 132 -9.59 -17.49 -8.36
C GLY A 132 -10.87 -18.06 -7.73
N GLN A 133 -10.85 -18.30 -6.42
CA GLN A 133 -11.96 -18.89 -5.66
C GLN A 133 -12.76 -17.80 -4.92
N ASP A 134 -13.95 -18.15 -4.40
CA ASP A 134 -14.81 -17.25 -3.64
C ASP A 134 -14.35 -17.16 -2.16
N PRO A 135 -13.91 -16.00 -1.66
CA PRO A 135 -13.43 -15.83 -0.29
C PRO A 135 -14.53 -15.55 0.74
N LYS A 136 -15.82 -15.58 0.37
CA LYS A 136 -16.96 -15.10 1.18
C LYS A 136 -16.85 -15.38 2.68
N SER A 137 -16.59 -16.63 3.07
CA SER A 137 -16.49 -17.03 4.49
C SER A 137 -15.32 -16.36 5.22
N CYS A 138 -14.13 -16.37 4.62
CA CYS A 138 -12.96 -15.70 5.20
C CYS A 138 -13.11 -14.18 5.21
N LEU A 139 -13.73 -13.61 4.17
CA LEU A 139 -14.01 -12.19 4.07
C LEU A 139 -14.98 -11.74 5.17
N GLN A 140 -16.00 -12.54 5.46
CA GLN A 140 -16.92 -12.27 6.55
C GLN A 140 -16.19 -12.25 7.91
N ILE A 141 -15.32 -13.22 8.18
CA ILE A 141 -14.51 -13.25 9.42
C ILE A 141 -13.62 -12.01 9.52
N PHE A 142 -12.94 -11.65 8.43
CA PHE A 142 -12.09 -10.46 8.41
C PHE A 142 -12.89 -9.19 8.73
N VAL A 143 -13.99 -8.95 8.03
CA VAL A 143 -14.84 -7.76 8.23
C VAL A 143 -15.41 -7.69 9.65
N GLN A 144 -15.83 -8.83 10.22
CA GLN A 144 -16.39 -8.89 11.58
C GLN A 144 -15.35 -8.66 12.67
N THR A 145 -14.07 -8.94 12.40
CA THR A 145 -12.97 -8.79 13.37
C THR A 145 -12.18 -7.48 13.18
N LEU A 146 -12.37 -6.79 12.05
CA LEU A 146 -11.63 -5.59 11.69
C LEU A 146 -11.92 -4.41 12.62
N ASP A 147 -13.17 -4.15 12.99
CA ASP A 147 -13.51 -3.00 13.86
C ASP A 147 -12.87 -3.12 15.25
N SER A 148 -13.02 -4.28 15.89
CA SER A 148 -12.39 -4.54 17.19
C SER A 148 -10.87 -4.53 17.09
N ARG A 149 -10.31 -5.01 15.96
CA ARG A 149 -8.88 -4.96 15.69
C ARG A 149 -8.35 -3.53 15.59
N ILE A 150 -9.08 -2.61 14.96
CA ILE A 150 -8.73 -1.18 14.89
C ILE A 150 -8.75 -0.54 16.30
N GLN A 151 -9.71 -0.93 17.13
CA GLN A 151 -9.88 -0.38 18.47
C GLN A 151 -8.85 -0.87 19.49
N SER A 152 -8.47 -2.16 19.46
CA SER A 152 -7.93 -2.83 20.65
C SER A 152 -6.44 -2.60 20.96
N GLU A 153 -5.66 -1.96 20.10
CA GLU A 153 -4.21 -1.87 20.32
C GLU A 153 -3.66 -0.47 20.12
N MET A 154 -3.10 0.10 21.19
CA MET A 154 -2.34 1.36 21.27
C MET A 154 -1.28 1.49 20.15
N GLY A 155 -1.69 1.84 18.94
CA GLY A 155 -0.82 2.07 17.78
C GLY A 155 -0.39 0.86 16.96
N LYS A 156 -0.62 -0.40 17.37
CA LYS A 156 -0.23 -1.57 16.54
C LYS A 156 -1.09 -1.71 15.28
N TRP A 157 -2.36 -1.30 15.34
CA TRP A 157 -3.18 -1.23 14.13
C TRP A 157 -2.64 -0.23 13.10
N LEU A 158 -1.99 0.87 13.52
CA LEU A 158 -1.44 1.85 12.59
C LEU A 158 -0.46 1.18 11.62
N GLN A 159 0.40 0.29 12.13
CA GLN A 159 1.34 -0.47 11.30
C GLN A 159 0.62 -1.43 10.33
N ALA A 160 -0.41 -2.15 10.80
CA ALA A 160 -1.21 -3.01 9.93
C ALA A 160 -1.95 -2.21 8.84
N GLY A 161 -2.53 -1.06 9.20
CA GLY A 161 -3.24 -0.16 8.28
C GLY A 161 -2.34 0.42 7.18
N GLN A 162 -1.06 0.66 7.49
CA GLN A 162 -0.05 1.12 6.52
C GLN A 162 0.18 0.11 5.38
N VAL A 163 -0.06 -1.19 5.60
CA VAL A 163 0.20 -2.26 4.62
C VAL A 163 -1.05 -2.96 4.10
N ILE A 164 -2.17 -2.96 4.83
CA ILE A 164 -3.45 -3.52 4.38
C ILE A 164 -3.98 -2.75 3.16
N SER A 165 -4.12 -1.42 3.26
CA SER A 165 -4.68 -0.61 2.16
C SER A 165 -3.87 -0.77 0.85
N PRO A 166 -2.52 -0.62 0.83
CA PRO A 166 -1.80 -0.77 -0.42
C PRO A 166 -1.81 -2.21 -0.96
N SER A 167 -1.99 -3.23 -0.10
CA SER A 167 -2.15 -4.63 -0.51
C SER A 167 -3.44 -4.92 -1.26
N LEU A 168 -4.47 -4.08 -1.13
CA LEU A 168 -5.73 -4.21 -1.89
C LEU A 168 -5.52 -3.88 -3.38
N SER A 169 -4.59 -2.99 -3.71
CA SER A 169 -4.40 -2.57 -5.10
C SER A 169 -3.84 -3.68 -6.03
N PRO A 170 -2.85 -4.51 -5.65
CA PRO A 170 -2.48 -5.67 -6.45
C PRO A 170 -3.61 -6.67 -6.68
N SER A 171 -4.45 -6.96 -5.68
CA SER A 171 -5.49 -7.99 -5.79
C SER A 171 -6.60 -7.60 -6.78
N LEU A 172 -6.93 -6.30 -6.88
CA LEU A 172 -7.83 -5.75 -7.91
C LEU A 172 -7.40 -6.13 -9.33
N PHE A 173 -6.09 -6.13 -9.58
CA PHE A 173 -5.48 -6.43 -10.88
C PHE A 173 -4.87 -7.84 -10.93
N SER A 174 -5.41 -8.78 -10.15
CA SER A 174 -4.99 -10.18 -10.14
C SER A 174 -3.47 -10.38 -9.92
N TYR A 175 -2.87 -9.53 -9.10
CA TYR A 175 -1.45 -9.54 -8.73
C TYR A 175 -0.51 -9.50 -9.95
N SER A 176 -0.87 -8.68 -10.94
CA SER A 176 -0.08 -8.54 -12.17
C SER A 176 0.00 -7.09 -12.60
N TYR A 177 1.22 -6.57 -12.71
CA TYR A 177 1.45 -5.24 -13.29
C TYR A 177 0.82 -5.09 -14.68
N LYS A 178 0.96 -6.10 -15.55
CA LYS A 178 0.40 -6.11 -16.92
C LYS A 178 -1.13 -6.09 -16.96
N ALA A 179 -1.78 -6.55 -15.90
CA ALA A 179 -3.23 -6.50 -15.75
C ALA A 179 -3.70 -5.22 -15.07
N SER A 180 -2.79 -4.29 -14.74
CA SER A 180 -3.11 -2.96 -14.24
C SER A 180 -3.11 -1.94 -15.38
N PRO A 181 -3.87 -0.84 -15.26
CA PRO A 181 -3.91 0.20 -16.28
C PRO A 181 -2.57 0.96 -16.42
N PHE A 182 -1.73 0.86 -15.38
CA PHE A 182 -0.42 1.53 -15.31
C PHE A 182 0.65 0.90 -16.20
N SER A 183 0.50 -0.38 -16.58
CA SER A 183 1.44 -1.08 -17.48
C SER A 183 1.54 -0.51 -18.89
N THR A 184 0.58 0.34 -19.26
CA THR A 184 0.51 0.93 -20.60
C THR A 184 1.20 2.29 -20.72
N ILE A 185 1.91 2.73 -19.67
CA ILE A 185 2.64 4.00 -19.63
C ILE A 185 4.01 3.90 -20.33
N ASP A 186 4.49 2.70 -20.65
CA ASP A 186 5.72 2.50 -21.44
C ASP A 186 5.45 2.78 -22.93
N ASP A 187 5.41 4.08 -23.30
CA ASP A 187 5.87 4.58 -24.61
C ASP A 187 5.92 6.12 -24.73
N THR A 188 5.55 6.90 -23.70
CA THR A 188 5.63 8.38 -23.79
C THR A 188 6.11 9.00 -22.50
N THR A 189 7.43 8.99 -22.29
CA THR A 189 8.10 10.03 -21.49
C THR A 189 7.94 11.37 -22.20
N LYS A 190 6.81 12.05 -21.97
CA LYS A 190 6.74 13.50 -22.00
C LYS A 190 6.11 14.01 -20.69
N PRO A 191 6.67 15.07 -20.10
CA PRO A 191 6.06 15.71 -18.94
C PRO A 191 4.64 16.18 -19.27
N MET A 192 3.83 16.26 -18.22
CA MET A 192 2.40 16.55 -18.21
C MET A 192 2.10 18.03 -18.53
N GLU A 193 2.62 18.53 -19.64
CA GLU A 193 2.29 19.82 -20.21
C GLU A 193 1.90 19.57 -21.67
N SER A 194 0.62 19.76 -21.99
CA SER A 194 -0.05 19.50 -23.27
C SER A 194 -0.47 18.05 -23.57
N SER A 195 -1.49 17.54 -22.87
CA SER A 195 -2.28 16.41 -23.40
C SER A 195 -3.26 16.91 -24.47
N SER A 196 -3.08 16.48 -25.71
CA SER A 196 -3.99 16.75 -26.83
C SER A 196 -5.30 15.96 -26.69
N PRO A 197 -6.45 16.49 -27.17
CA PRO A 197 -7.72 15.75 -27.23
C PRO A 197 -7.64 14.39 -27.94
N ALA A 198 -6.65 14.21 -28.83
CA ALA A 198 -6.42 12.96 -29.55
C ALA A 198 -5.85 11.83 -28.68
N ASP A 199 -5.08 12.15 -27.63
CA ASP A 199 -4.54 11.15 -26.69
C ASP A 199 -5.62 10.61 -25.74
N SER A 200 -6.62 11.45 -25.43
CA SER A 200 -7.82 11.08 -24.68
C SER A 200 -8.66 10.03 -25.43
N LEU A 201 -8.80 10.20 -26.75
CA LEU A 201 -9.60 9.32 -27.60
C LEU A 201 -8.94 7.94 -27.80
N LYS A 202 -7.60 7.85 -27.82
CA LYS A 202 -6.88 6.57 -27.90
C LYS A 202 -6.94 5.74 -26.61
N ARG A 203 -7.13 6.37 -25.43
CA ARG A 203 -7.38 5.64 -24.17
C ARG A 203 -8.73 4.92 -24.18
N ASN A 204 -9.75 5.53 -24.79
CA ASN A 204 -11.13 5.03 -24.80
C ASN A 204 -11.39 3.84 -25.76
N ALA A 205 -10.42 3.45 -26.57
CA ALA A 205 -10.55 2.34 -27.53
C ALA A 205 -10.07 0.98 -27.00
N ARG A 206 -9.78 0.87 -25.69
CA ARG A 206 -9.19 -0.33 -25.09
C ARG A 206 -10.27 -1.25 -24.51
N LYS A 207 -10.08 -2.57 -24.61
CA LYS A 207 -10.98 -3.54 -23.95
C LYS A 207 -11.01 -3.23 -22.45
N PRO A 208 -12.20 -3.19 -21.82
CA PRO A 208 -12.31 -2.86 -20.41
C PRO A 208 -11.49 -3.85 -19.58
N GLN A 209 -10.54 -3.32 -18.81
CA GLN A 209 -9.75 -4.12 -17.91
C GLN A 209 -10.64 -4.52 -16.73
N ALA A 210 -11.03 -5.79 -16.69
CA ALA A 210 -11.93 -6.28 -15.66
C ALA A 210 -11.22 -6.34 -14.31
N LEU A 211 -11.81 -5.69 -13.30
CA LEU A 211 -11.38 -5.84 -11.91
C LEU A 211 -11.72 -7.23 -11.40
N ASN A 212 -10.88 -7.77 -10.51
CA ASN A 212 -11.24 -8.96 -9.77
C ASN A 212 -12.41 -8.63 -8.82
N LYS A 213 -13.59 -9.20 -9.10
CA LYS A 213 -14.83 -8.91 -8.34
C LYS A 213 -14.72 -9.19 -6.84
N HIS A 214 -14.00 -10.23 -6.44
CA HIS A 214 -13.83 -10.59 -5.03
C HIS A 214 -12.85 -9.64 -4.34
N ALA A 215 -11.83 -9.16 -5.07
CA ALA A 215 -10.93 -8.12 -4.56
C ALA A 215 -11.66 -6.77 -4.43
N LEU A 216 -12.55 -6.44 -5.36
CA LEU A 216 -13.41 -5.26 -5.28
C LEU A 216 -14.33 -5.32 -4.06
N GLU A 217 -14.97 -6.49 -3.81
CA GLU A 217 -15.79 -6.69 -2.60
C GLU A 217 -14.94 -6.56 -1.32
N LEU A 218 -13.77 -7.19 -1.28
CA LEU A 218 -12.83 -7.05 -0.16
C LEU A 218 -12.52 -5.57 0.08
N PHE A 219 -12.18 -4.81 -0.96
CA PHE A 219 -11.86 -3.39 -0.83
C PHE A 219 -13.05 -2.61 -0.27
N ALA A 220 -14.22 -2.69 -0.92
CA ALA A 220 -15.41 -1.96 -0.51
C ALA A 220 -15.81 -2.27 0.95
N ARG A 221 -15.80 -3.55 1.34
CA ARG A 221 -16.18 -3.95 2.71
C ARG A 221 -15.15 -3.53 3.74
N SER A 222 -13.85 -3.60 3.42
CA SER A 222 -12.79 -3.07 4.29
C SER A 222 -12.95 -1.58 4.50
N TYR A 223 -13.16 -0.84 3.41
CA TYR A 223 -13.33 0.62 3.41
C TYR A 223 -14.52 1.03 4.27
N ASN A 224 -15.66 0.34 4.17
CA ASN A 224 -16.85 0.66 4.96
C ASN A 224 -16.67 0.49 6.47
N VAL A 225 -15.92 -0.53 6.91
CA VAL A 225 -15.58 -0.70 8.33
C VAL A 225 -14.67 0.43 8.80
N VAL A 226 -13.62 0.74 8.02
CA VAL A 226 -12.66 1.79 8.34
C VAL A 226 -13.34 3.16 8.38
N LEU A 227 -14.18 3.48 7.40
CA LEU A 227 -14.97 4.71 7.38
C LEU A 227 -15.94 4.80 8.55
N GLY A 228 -16.46 3.67 9.06
CA GLY A 228 -17.30 3.65 10.26
C GLY A 228 -16.60 4.22 11.50
N ARG A 229 -15.27 4.34 11.46
CA ARG A 229 -14.43 4.90 12.53
C ARG A 229 -13.70 6.18 12.12
N TYR A 230 -14.26 7.00 11.23
CA TYR A 230 -13.57 8.18 10.68
C TYR A 230 -12.99 9.17 11.73
N SER A 231 -13.54 9.21 12.94
CA SER A 231 -13.03 10.02 14.06
C SER A 231 -11.82 9.41 14.78
N ASP A 232 -11.51 8.13 14.54
CA ASP A 232 -10.41 7.39 15.15
C ASP A 232 -9.10 7.65 14.39
N PRO A 233 -8.05 8.23 15.02
CA PRO A 233 -6.78 8.47 14.33
C PRO A 233 -6.14 7.20 13.74
N ASN A 234 -6.48 6.02 14.26
CA ASN A 234 -5.95 4.74 13.81
C ASN A 234 -6.33 4.40 12.35
N VAL A 235 -7.39 5.01 11.81
CA VAL A 235 -7.81 4.78 10.42
C VAL A 235 -7.12 5.67 9.39
N LEU A 236 -6.44 6.73 9.83
CA LEU A 236 -5.87 7.74 8.94
C LEU A 236 -4.85 7.19 7.93
N PRO A 237 -3.92 6.25 8.28
CA PRO A 237 -3.02 5.67 7.28
C PRO A 237 -3.77 4.95 6.17
N TYR A 238 -4.79 4.15 6.52
CA TYR A 238 -5.60 3.42 5.56
C TYR A 238 -6.34 4.38 4.61
N LEU A 239 -6.96 5.42 5.16
CA LEU A 239 -7.71 6.42 4.40
C LEU A 239 -6.81 7.22 3.46
N HIS A 240 -5.63 7.62 3.93
CA HIS A 240 -4.63 8.32 3.14
C HIS A 240 -4.20 7.52 1.91
N VAL A 241 -3.79 6.25 2.11
CA VAL A 241 -3.41 5.36 1.01
C VAL A 241 -4.58 5.15 0.04
N THR A 242 -5.78 4.91 0.58
CA THR A 242 -6.99 4.64 -0.22
C THR A 242 -7.34 5.83 -1.11
N LEU A 243 -7.36 7.05 -0.57
CA LEU A 243 -7.68 8.25 -1.36
C LEU A 243 -6.56 8.62 -2.33
N SER A 244 -5.29 8.34 -1.99
CA SER A 244 -4.18 8.47 -2.94
C SER A 244 -4.37 7.53 -4.15
N PHE A 245 -4.73 6.26 -3.90
CA PHE A 245 -5.03 5.29 -4.94
C PHE A 245 -6.26 5.71 -5.77
N MET A 246 -7.36 6.12 -5.13
CA MET A 246 -8.59 6.54 -5.79
C MET A 246 -8.37 7.75 -6.69
N TYR A 247 -7.66 8.78 -6.19
CA TYR A 247 -7.29 9.94 -7.00
C TYR A 247 -6.49 9.52 -8.24
N ARG A 248 -5.52 8.61 -8.10
CA ARG A 248 -4.73 8.16 -9.25
C ARG A 248 -5.54 7.32 -10.24
N ILE A 249 -6.41 6.44 -9.76
CA ILE A 249 -7.25 5.59 -10.60
C ILE A 249 -8.31 6.41 -11.35
N ALA A 250 -8.73 7.56 -10.81
CA ALA A 250 -9.68 8.46 -11.47
C ALA A 250 -9.26 8.87 -12.90
N PHE A 251 -7.97 8.83 -13.22
CA PHE A 251 -7.45 9.09 -14.57
C PHE A 251 -7.62 7.91 -15.55
N TYR A 252 -8.29 6.83 -15.13
CA TYR A 252 -8.60 5.63 -15.89
C TYR A 252 -10.10 5.31 -15.79
N PRO A 253 -10.96 5.99 -16.59
CA PRO A 253 -12.41 6.01 -16.39
C PRO A 253 -13.07 4.62 -16.37
N ASP A 254 -12.63 3.70 -17.23
CA ASP A 254 -13.20 2.35 -17.33
C ASP A 254 -13.04 1.56 -16.02
N VAL A 255 -11.89 1.73 -15.37
CA VAL A 255 -11.56 1.05 -14.11
C VAL A 255 -12.17 1.81 -12.93
N PHE A 256 -12.08 3.14 -12.95
CA PHE A 256 -12.60 4.00 -11.90
C PHE A 256 -14.11 3.85 -11.72
N GLY A 257 -14.89 3.77 -12.81
CA GLY A 257 -16.34 3.64 -12.72
C GLY A 257 -16.80 2.40 -11.94
N LEU A 258 -16.09 1.28 -12.08
CA LEU A 258 -16.36 0.04 -11.34
C LEU A 258 -16.02 0.17 -9.85
N LEU A 259 -14.92 0.84 -9.53
CA LEU A 259 -14.51 1.11 -8.15
C LEU A 259 -15.47 2.10 -7.48
N ALA A 260 -15.72 3.23 -8.12
CA ALA A 260 -16.56 4.30 -7.60
C ALA A 260 -17.97 3.81 -7.26
N ALA A 261 -18.56 2.94 -8.08
CA ALA A 261 -19.88 2.38 -7.83
C ALA A 261 -19.96 1.50 -6.56
N SER A 262 -18.83 1.02 -6.03
CA SER A 262 -18.77 0.14 -4.86
C SER A 262 -18.43 0.88 -3.56
N PHE A 263 -18.19 2.19 -3.60
CA PHE A 263 -17.70 2.98 -2.47
C PHE A 263 -18.79 3.87 -1.89
N ASP A 264 -18.77 4.04 -0.56
CA ASP A 264 -19.67 4.92 0.19
C ASP A 264 -19.17 6.37 0.15
N TRP A 265 -19.48 7.07 -0.95
CA TRP A 265 -19.07 8.47 -1.16
C TRP A 265 -19.73 9.44 -0.20
N GLU A 266 -20.98 9.16 0.22
CA GLU A 266 -21.69 9.99 1.19
C GLU A 266 -20.96 9.98 2.54
N ARG A 267 -20.63 8.79 3.06
CA ARG A 267 -19.85 8.68 4.30
C ARG A 267 -18.43 9.24 4.13
N THR A 268 -17.85 9.12 2.94
CA THR A 268 -16.56 9.75 2.62
C THR A 268 -16.65 11.27 2.76
N ALA A 269 -17.68 11.90 2.20
CA ALA A 269 -17.92 13.34 2.30
C ALA A 269 -18.13 13.77 3.76
N ILE A 270 -18.94 13.03 4.53
CA ILE A 270 -19.15 13.29 5.96
C ILE A 270 -17.82 13.31 6.72
N MET A 271 -16.97 12.29 6.54
CA MET A 271 -15.64 12.24 7.15
C MET A 271 -14.77 13.45 6.77
N LEU A 272 -14.74 13.80 5.48
CA LEU A 272 -13.92 14.91 5.00
C LEU A 272 -14.39 16.25 5.60
N ASN A 273 -15.71 16.44 5.67
CA ASN A 273 -16.31 17.62 6.28
C ASN A 273 -16.00 17.71 7.79
N GLU A 274 -15.96 16.58 8.50
CA GLU A 274 -15.51 16.56 9.91
C GLU A 274 -14.04 16.98 10.05
N PHE A 275 -13.16 16.64 9.10
CA PHE A 275 -11.78 17.13 9.11
C PHE A 275 -11.70 18.64 8.86
N ILE A 276 -12.53 19.18 7.96
CA ILE A 276 -12.60 20.63 7.68
C ILE A 276 -13.10 21.41 8.89
N ARG A 277 -14.10 20.89 9.61
CA ARG A 277 -14.68 21.52 10.81
C ARG A 277 -13.71 21.58 11.99
N CYS A 278 -12.66 20.76 11.98
CA CYS A 278 -11.62 20.81 12.99
C CYS A 278 -10.93 22.19 12.96
N PRO A 279 -10.83 22.92 14.09
CA PRO A 279 -10.30 24.27 14.14
C PRO A 279 -8.76 24.27 14.03
N ASN A 280 -8.25 23.92 12.85
CA ASN A 280 -6.83 23.87 12.52
C ASN A 280 -6.58 24.64 11.22
N PRO A 281 -5.82 25.77 11.25
CA PRO A 281 -5.55 26.56 10.06
C PRO A 281 -4.94 25.78 8.90
N HIS A 282 -4.11 24.76 9.19
CA HIS A 282 -3.50 23.93 8.15
C HIS A 282 -4.50 23.05 7.41
N LEU A 283 -5.60 22.63 8.05
CA LEU A 283 -6.67 21.86 7.40
C LEU A 283 -7.59 22.75 6.55
N GLN A 284 -7.67 24.04 6.89
CA GLN A 284 -8.43 25.05 6.16
C GLN A 284 -7.66 25.58 4.93
N MET A 285 -6.34 25.41 4.91
CA MET A 285 -5.53 25.73 3.74
C MET A 285 -5.87 24.80 2.57
N GLU A 286 -5.86 25.36 1.36
CA GLU A 286 -6.06 24.65 0.11
C GLU A 286 -4.79 24.74 -0.76
N PRO A 287 -3.70 24.07 -0.36
CA PRO A 287 -2.44 24.17 -1.07
C PRO A 287 -2.55 23.51 -2.45
N TYR A 288 -1.92 24.12 -3.44
CA TYR A 288 -1.84 23.57 -4.80
C TYR A 288 -0.98 22.28 -4.83
N SER A 289 0.17 22.32 -4.18
CA SER A 289 1.06 21.16 -4.04
C SER A 289 0.63 20.24 -2.90
N LEU A 290 0.96 18.95 -3.02
CA LEU A 290 0.76 17.98 -1.95
C LEU A 290 1.49 18.48 -0.69
N PRO A 291 0.82 18.54 0.48
CA PRO A 291 1.45 18.99 1.72
C PRO A 291 2.68 18.13 2.06
N ASP A 292 3.81 18.80 2.23
CA ASP A 292 4.99 18.17 2.80
C ASP A 292 4.73 17.84 4.27
N ALA A 293 5.32 16.75 4.72
CA ALA A 293 5.30 16.43 6.13
C ALA A 293 6.23 17.39 6.90
N GLU A 294 5.97 17.59 8.19
CA GLU A 294 6.81 18.46 9.01
C GLU A 294 8.27 18.02 8.98
N ASN A 295 9.17 18.99 8.79
CA ASN A 295 10.62 18.79 8.64
C ASN A 295 11.02 17.90 7.44
N GLY A 296 10.12 17.70 6.46
CA GLY A 296 10.35 16.84 5.30
C GLY A 296 10.30 15.35 5.60
N ARG A 297 9.89 14.94 6.82
CA ARG A 297 9.89 13.54 7.25
C ARG A 297 8.70 12.77 6.63
N PRO A 298 8.91 11.75 5.80
CA PRO A 298 7.83 10.95 5.21
C PRO A 298 6.86 10.36 6.24
N LEU A 299 5.60 10.15 5.84
CA LEU A 299 4.69 9.28 6.58
C LEU A 299 5.15 7.81 6.43
N PRO A 300 4.96 6.94 7.44
CA PRO A 300 5.28 5.51 7.33
C PRO A 300 4.68 4.84 6.08
N GLU A 301 3.41 5.14 5.78
CA GLU A 301 2.73 4.61 4.59
C GLU A 301 3.26 5.19 3.27
N ASP A 302 3.95 6.33 3.26
CA ASP A 302 4.60 6.83 2.05
C ASP A 302 5.74 5.89 1.61
N HIS A 303 6.49 5.34 2.58
CA HIS A 303 7.51 4.32 2.31
C HIS A 303 6.87 3.04 1.76
N ALA A 304 5.70 2.65 2.28
CA ALA A 304 4.96 1.50 1.79
C ALA A 304 4.47 1.72 0.34
N MET A 305 3.88 2.88 0.03
CA MET A 305 3.37 3.19 -1.31
C MET A 305 4.46 3.35 -2.36
N ARG A 306 5.64 3.84 -1.98
CA ARG A 306 6.73 4.14 -2.91
C ARG A 306 7.04 2.99 -3.86
N GLY A 307 7.11 3.26 -5.16
CA GLY A 307 7.40 2.24 -6.17
C GLY A 307 6.18 1.45 -6.66
N LEU A 308 5.02 1.62 -6.04
CA LEU A 308 3.77 1.22 -6.66
C LEU A 308 3.47 2.16 -7.84
N PRO A 309 2.99 1.66 -8.99
CA PRO A 309 2.81 2.45 -10.21
C PRO A 309 1.82 3.61 -10.08
N TRP A 310 0.94 3.53 -9.07
CA TRP A 310 -0.07 4.53 -8.80
C TRP A 310 0.35 5.56 -7.75
N ALA A 311 1.42 5.30 -7.00
CA ALA A 311 1.84 6.19 -5.93
C ALA A 311 2.35 7.52 -6.50
N ILE A 312 1.88 8.63 -5.94
CA ILE A 312 2.41 9.96 -6.28
C ILE A 312 3.84 10.06 -5.75
N LYS A 313 4.76 10.49 -6.61
CA LYS A 313 6.13 10.77 -6.21
C LYS A 313 6.14 11.94 -5.24
N THR A 314 6.64 11.67 -4.04
CA THR A 314 6.86 12.64 -2.97
C THR A 314 8.35 12.87 -2.82
N ASN A 315 8.76 14.13 -2.69
CA ASN A 315 10.15 14.47 -2.42
C ASN A 315 10.40 14.30 -0.92
N PHE A 316 11.05 13.20 -0.56
CA PHE A 316 11.38 12.91 0.82
C PHE A 316 12.67 13.63 1.19
N GLY A 317 12.60 14.63 2.06
CA GLY A 317 13.79 15.17 2.71
C GLY A 317 14.45 14.06 3.53
N GLY A 318 15.74 13.82 3.32
CA GLY A 318 16.59 12.84 4.03
C GLY A 318 15.83 11.72 4.75
N ALA A 319 15.57 10.61 4.06
CA ALA A 319 14.80 9.50 4.63
C ALA A 319 15.43 9.03 5.96
N PRO A 320 14.65 8.92 7.05
CA PRO A 320 15.18 8.48 8.33
C PRO A 320 15.67 7.03 8.23
N ASP A 321 16.54 6.64 9.17
CA ASP A 321 16.95 5.25 9.33
C ASP A 321 15.73 4.31 9.46
N TYR A 322 15.87 3.06 9.03
CA TYR A 322 14.82 2.06 8.92
C TYR A 322 13.91 2.01 10.17
N HIS A 323 14.52 1.92 11.35
CA HIS A 323 13.80 1.84 12.64
C HIS A 323 12.99 3.10 12.95
N HIS A 324 13.43 4.25 12.45
CA HIS A 324 12.78 5.53 12.65
C HIS A 324 11.67 5.80 11.62
N ARG A 325 11.55 5.02 10.54
CA ARG A 325 10.48 5.20 9.52
C ARG A 325 9.09 4.92 10.05
N TYR A 326 8.99 4.03 11.05
CA TYR A 326 7.72 3.54 11.58
C TYR A 326 7.35 4.15 12.95
N VAL A 327 8.17 5.07 13.46
CA VAL A 327 7.90 5.76 14.73
C VAL A 327 6.76 6.76 14.54
N GLU A 328 5.61 6.48 15.16
CA GLU A 328 4.44 7.35 15.13
C GLU A 328 4.65 8.60 16.01
N LEU A 329 4.43 9.80 15.43
CA LEU A 329 4.41 11.07 16.15
C LEU A 329 3.02 11.71 16.04
N ALA A 330 2.64 12.51 17.03
CA ALA A 330 1.36 13.23 17.02
C ALA A 330 1.19 14.14 15.78
N SER A 331 2.28 14.71 15.26
CA SER A 331 2.26 15.53 14.05
C SER A 331 1.86 14.77 12.79
N LEU A 332 2.14 13.46 12.71
CA LEU A 332 1.82 12.64 11.53
C LEU A 332 0.31 12.49 11.34
N ALA A 333 -0.47 12.45 12.43
CA ALA A 333 -1.93 12.40 12.35
C ALA A 333 -2.51 13.65 11.66
N ARG A 334 -1.96 14.84 11.94
CA ARG A 334 -2.35 16.07 11.26
C ARG A 334 -1.94 16.05 9.79
N THR A 335 -0.69 15.70 9.47
CA THR A 335 -0.22 15.60 8.08
C THR A 335 -1.06 14.62 7.26
N ARG A 336 -1.48 13.49 7.85
CA ARG A 336 -2.41 12.55 7.19
C ARG A 336 -3.74 13.21 6.84
N LYS A 337 -4.36 13.96 7.75
CA LYS A 337 -5.61 14.70 7.49
C LYS A 337 -5.43 15.75 6.39
N GLU A 338 -4.34 16.52 6.43
CA GLU A 338 -4.01 17.52 5.40
C GLU A 338 -3.90 16.86 4.00
N ARG A 339 -3.20 15.73 3.90
CA ARG A 339 -3.05 14.99 2.63
C ARG A 339 -4.33 14.32 2.16
N ILE A 340 -5.11 13.75 3.08
CA ILE A 340 -6.44 13.19 2.79
C ILE A 340 -7.33 14.27 2.16
N LEU A 341 -7.41 15.45 2.78
CA LEU A 341 -8.16 16.59 2.24
C LEU A 341 -7.60 17.03 0.89
N TRP A 342 -6.27 17.09 0.75
CA TRP A 342 -5.64 17.43 -0.52
C TRP A 342 -6.07 16.47 -1.63
N PHE A 343 -5.96 15.16 -1.43
CA PHE A 343 -6.38 14.16 -2.44
C PHE A 343 -7.86 14.30 -2.79
N ALA A 344 -8.73 14.51 -1.81
CA ALA A 344 -10.15 14.69 -2.04
C ALA A 344 -10.47 15.97 -2.84
N ARG A 345 -9.82 17.10 -2.52
CA ARG A 345 -9.98 18.37 -3.27
C ARG A 345 -9.46 18.23 -4.70
N ARG A 346 -8.28 17.64 -4.88
CA ARG A 346 -7.71 17.39 -6.21
C ARG A 346 -8.59 16.44 -7.01
N PHE A 347 -9.17 15.42 -6.38
CA PHE A 347 -10.14 14.55 -7.03
C PHE A 347 -11.36 15.34 -7.54
N ALA A 348 -11.97 16.18 -6.69
CA ALA A 348 -13.12 16.99 -7.07
C ALA A 348 -12.81 18.04 -8.15
N GLN A 349 -11.58 18.58 -8.16
CA GLN A 349 -11.16 19.62 -9.10
C GLN A 349 -10.64 19.08 -10.44
N ASP A 350 -9.83 18.02 -10.41
CA ASP A 350 -9.12 17.51 -11.59
C ASP A 350 -9.95 16.51 -12.40
N THR A 351 -11.06 16.03 -11.82
CA THR A 351 -11.92 15.05 -12.46
C THR A 351 -13.30 15.66 -12.74
N ASN A 352 -13.94 15.21 -13.82
CA ASN A 352 -15.30 15.64 -14.15
C ASN A 352 -16.36 14.71 -13.54
N TYR A 353 -16.00 13.98 -12.48
CA TYR A 353 -16.89 13.02 -11.84
C TYR A 353 -17.82 13.71 -10.84
N ARG A 354 -19.07 13.25 -10.79
CA ARG A 354 -20.06 13.70 -9.80
C ARG A 354 -20.15 12.78 -8.56
N TRP A 355 -19.10 12.01 -8.30
CA TRP A 355 -19.05 11.10 -7.15
C TRP A 355 -18.68 11.82 -5.84
N LEU A 356 -17.85 12.86 -5.92
CA LEU A 356 -17.45 13.71 -4.80
C LEU A 356 -17.21 15.11 -5.36
N LEU A 357 -17.96 16.09 -4.86
CA LEU A 357 -17.84 17.49 -5.27
C LEU A 357 -17.18 18.27 -4.13
N TYR A 358 -16.67 19.47 -4.41
CA TYR A 358 -16.14 20.35 -3.37
C TYR A 358 -16.60 21.77 -3.66
N GLU A 359 -17.55 22.26 -2.88
CA GLU A 359 -18.22 23.55 -3.09
C GLU A 359 -18.39 24.28 -1.76
N SER A 360 -18.16 25.60 -1.75
CA SER A 360 -18.34 26.43 -0.54
C SER A 360 -17.61 25.92 0.71
N ARG A 361 -16.45 25.29 0.50
CA ARG A 361 -15.61 24.64 1.53
C ARG A 361 -16.20 23.39 2.19
N GLU A 362 -17.14 22.72 1.54
CA GLU A 362 -17.68 21.43 1.96
C GLU A 362 -17.66 20.43 0.79
N PHE A 363 -17.55 19.14 1.14
CA PHE A 363 -17.59 17.99 0.23
C PHE A 363 -18.98 17.38 0.13
#